data_AF-A0AAN6RXP1-F1
#
_entry.id   AF-A0AAN6RXP1-F1
#
_cell.length_a   1.000
_cell.length_b   1.000
_cell.length_c   1.000
_cell.angle_alpha   90.00
_cell.angle_beta   90.00
_cell.angle_gamma   90.00
#
_symmetry.space_group_name_H-M   'P 1'
#
loop_
_entity.id
_entity.type
_entity.pdbx_description
1 polymer ?
#
loop_
_entity_poly.entity_id
_entity_poly.type
_entity_poly.pdbx_seq_one_letter_code
_entity_poly.pdbx_strand_id
1 'polypeptide(L)'
;MLTFIYMAYSMMGLLLETVPVFEDTWIECLGDLARYRMAIEDECLRDRETWTVVSRGWYKKASDKQPSVGRLYHHLAILARPSAIRQLFYYSKSLCVEIPFEAGRDSMMTLINPILEQNSSQASTVPPIDLAFVQCHGVMFSRKKPDMLSTAMAEFLGLLDNCIGRAARDWLEPGHLIGIANCCAVVGYGFVGNPIWTTIKPQRDADAEDPPPAEDEADTRTSQDLANALQLANKTHDVVLRRFGDPNVLSYFHVTLVFMNYLTSRPEAIPHMAPSFPWKLAALMLNTLLSECRTEQYPRIEGKVFPRPEEEDELQPRPLPEDWALRGLVWAADNFPSGWFSNDKLDEDERHFEIASHAGKRKERVLYLGCQIAAKSSEYLRYDSQVHQFNVSPQYDIDVNPMHISPADSSDLGELPDAPAAA
;
A
#
# COMPACT_ATOMS: atom_id res chain seq x y z
N MET A 1 37.95 -2.10 8.57
CA MET A 1 36.55 -2.45 8.26
C MET A 1 36.11 -1.88 6.90
N LEU A 2 36.25 -0.58 6.68
CA LEU A 2 35.89 0.08 5.41
C LEU A 2 36.51 -0.58 4.16
N THR A 3 37.82 -0.83 4.15
CA THR A 3 38.53 -1.51 3.05
C THR A 3 37.98 -2.90 2.76
N PHE A 4 37.58 -3.65 3.79
CA PHE A 4 36.97 -4.97 3.63
C PHE A 4 35.61 -4.87 2.94
N ILE A 5 34.76 -3.92 3.34
CA ILE A 5 33.45 -3.72 2.71
C ILE A 5 33.60 -3.34 1.24
N TYR A 6 34.53 -2.43 0.90
CA TYR A 6 34.79 -2.07 -0.49
C TYR A 6 35.29 -3.27 -1.32
N MET A 7 36.24 -4.04 -0.79
CA MET A 7 36.75 -5.22 -1.47
C MET A 7 35.64 -6.27 -1.69
N ALA A 8 34.84 -6.55 -0.66
CA ALA A 8 33.71 -7.46 -0.76
C ALA A 8 32.67 -6.95 -1.76
N TYR A 9 32.34 -5.66 -1.74
CA TYR A 9 31.38 -5.05 -2.66
C TYR A 9 31.85 -5.16 -4.12
N SER A 10 33.11 -4.87 -4.39
CA SER A 10 33.70 -5.06 -5.74
C SER A 10 33.70 -6.52 -6.17
N MET A 11 34.01 -7.46 -5.26
CA MET A 11 33.96 -8.90 -5.56
C MET A 11 32.53 -9.36 -5.86
N MET A 12 31.53 -8.93 -5.07
CA MET A 12 30.12 -9.26 -5.32
C MET A 12 29.63 -8.65 -6.64
N GLY A 13 30.06 -7.43 -6.97
CA GLY A 13 29.76 -6.81 -8.27
C GLY A 13 30.33 -7.63 -9.44
N LEU A 14 31.57 -8.11 -9.32
CA LEU A 14 32.17 -8.99 -10.33
C LEU A 14 31.42 -10.33 -10.44
N LEU A 15 31.00 -10.92 -9.32
CA LEU A 15 30.24 -12.18 -9.31
C LEU A 15 28.83 -11.99 -9.92
N LEU A 16 28.21 -10.83 -9.71
CA LEU A 16 26.93 -10.48 -10.34
C LEU A 16 27.04 -10.52 -11.87
N GLU A 17 28.15 -10.01 -12.43
CA GLU A 17 28.38 -9.98 -13.87
C GLU A 17 28.84 -11.31 -14.46
N THR A 18 29.62 -12.09 -13.69
CA THR A 18 30.33 -13.27 -14.21
C THR A 18 29.67 -14.61 -13.83
N VAL A 19 28.82 -14.63 -12.79
CA VAL A 19 28.19 -15.84 -12.25
C VAL A 19 26.68 -15.60 -12.05
N PRO A 20 25.89 -15.51 -13.14
CA PRO A 20 24.47 -15.12 -13.08
C PRO A 20 23.56 -16.16 -12.42
N VAL A 21 24.02 -17.40 -12.21
CA VAL A 21 23.21 -18.45 -11.56
C VAL A 21 22.82 -18.11 -10.11
N PHE A 22 23.56 -17.21 -9.45
CA PHE A 22 23.27 -16.72 -8.11
C PHE A 22 22.94 -15.21 -8.09
N GLU A 23 22.48 -14.66 -9.21
CA GLU A 23 22.22 -13.22 -9.37
C GLU A 23 21.38 -12.65 -8.21
N ASP A 24 20.30 -13.33 -7.83
CA ASP A 24 19.41 -12.94 -6.74
C ASP A 24 20.14 -12.82 -5.39
N THR A 25 21.06 -13.76 -5.11
CA THR A 25 21.90 -13.75 -3.91
C THR A 25 22.90 -12.59 -3.96
N TRP A 26 23.54 -12.36 -5.10
CA TRP A 26 24.54 -11.28 -5.24
C TRP A 26 23.91 -9.89 -5.10
N ILE A 27 22.74 -9.66 -5.69
CA ILE A 27 21.98 -8.41 -5.55
C ILE A 27 21.70 -8.12 -4.07
N GLU A 28 21.25 -9.12 -3.32
CA GLU A 28 20.97 -8.96 -1.90
C GLU A 28 22.25 -8.69 -1.09
N CYS A 29 23.33 -9.45 -1.33
CA CYS A 29 24.63 -9.22 -0.67
C CYS A 29 25.17 -7.80 -0.94
N LEU A 30 24.97 -7.26 -2.14
CA LEU A 30 25.34 -5.88 -2.46
C LEU A 30 24.50 -4.87 -1.66
N GLY A 31 23.21 -5.14 -1.48
CA GLY A 31 22.33 -4.38 -0.59
C GLY A 31 22.80 -4.39 0.86
N ASP A 32 23.17 -5.56 1.40
CA ASP A 32 23.72 -5.72 2.75
C ASP A 32 25.04 -5.00 2.94
N LEU A 33 25.99 -5.17 2.01
CA LEU A 33 27.29 -4.51 2.08
C LEU A 33 27.14 -2.98 2.01
N ALA A 34 26.26 -2.47 1.16
CA ALA A 34 25.94 -1.05 1.10
C ALA A 34 25.30 -0.56 2.42
N ARG A 35 24.41 -1.35 3.01
CA ARG A 35 23.80 -1.04 4.31
C ARG A 35 24.83 -1.04 5.44
N TYR A 36 25.75 -1.99 5.46
CA TYR A 36 26.84 -2.01 6.44
C TYR A 36 27.76 -0.81 6.26
N ARG A 37 28.09 -0.44 5.02
CA ARG A 37 28.87 0.76 4.70
C ARG A 37 28.18 2.04 5.18
N MET A 38 26.87 2.16 5.00
CA MET A 38 26.05 3.23 5.56
C MET A 38 26.10 3.23 7.09
N ALA A 39 25.99 2.06 7.73
CA ALA A 39 25.89 1.94 9.18
C ALA A 39 27.18 2.31 9.91
N ILE A 40 28.36 2.06 9.30
CA ILE A 40 29.66 2.43 9.85
C ILE A 40 30.07 3.88 9.53
N GLU A 41 29.28 4.61 8.74
CA GLU A 41 29.53 6.02 8.43
C GLU A 41 28.97 6.91 9.54
N ASP A 42 29.88 7.49 10.33
CA ASP A 42 29.61 8.39 11.45
C ASP A 42 30.11 9.82 11.24
N GLU A 43 31.02 10.06 10.28
CA GLU A 43 31.61 11.38 10.04
C GLU A 43 30.89 12.18 8.94
N CYS A 44 30.55 11.55 7.81
CA CYS A 44 29.99 12.23 6.64
C CYS A 44 28.52 11.87 6.39
N LEU A 45 27.60 12.79 6.73
CA LEU A 45 26.16 12.63 6.48
C LEU A 45 25.82 12.41 5.00
N ARG A 46 26.59 13.02 4.08
CA ARG A 46 26.39 12.87 2.64
C ARG A 46 26.76 11.47 2.16
N ASP A 47 27.86 10.92 2.67
CA ASP A 47 28.28 9.56 2.33
C ASP A 47 27.28 8.56 2.90
N ARG A 48 26.81 8.79 4.13
CA ARG A 48 25.76 7.99 4.74
C ARG A 48 24.51 7.96 3.86
N GLU A 49 24.02 9.11 3.42
CA GLU A 49 22.86 9.18 2.52
C GLU A 49 23.11 8.49 1.17
N THR A 50 24.31 8.67 0.60
CA THR A 50 24.70 8.00 -0.65
C THR A 50 24.60 6.49 -0.51
N TRP A 51 25.13 5.92 0.58
CA TRP A 51 25.06 4.48 0.84
C TRP A 51 23.67 3.99 1.23
N THR A 52 22.84 4.84 1.85
CA THR A 52 21.41 4.57 2.03
C THR A 52 20.73 4.38 0.67
N VAL A 53 20.96 5.29 -0.28
CA VAL A 53 20.38 5.23 -1.63
C VAL A 53 20.87 3.99 -2.39
N VAL A 54 22.18 3.71 -2.36
CA VAL A 54 22.76 2.51 -3.00
C VAL A 54 22.15 1.24 -2.42
N SER A 55 22.07 1.12 -1.10
CA SER A 55 21.49 -0.05 -0.45
C SER A 55 20.00 -0.21 -0.79
N ARG A 56 19.25 0.88 -0.79
CA ARG A 56 17.83 0.90 -1.16
C ARG A 56 17.62 0.42 -2.59
N GLY A 57 18.44 0.86 -3.53
CA GLY A 57 18.32 0.46 -4.92
C GLY A 57 18.57 -1.04 -5.14
N TRP A 58 19.57 -1.60 -4.45
CA TRP A 58 19.80 -3.05 -4.46
C TRP A 58 18.63 -3.84 -3.89
N TYR A 59 18.07 -3.45 -2.74
CA TYR A 59 16.94 -4.18 -2.16
C TYR A 59 15.65 -4.02 -2.98
N LYS A 60 15.41 -2.87 -3.62
CA LYS A 60 14.30 -2.72 -4.56
C LYS A 60 14.46 -3.65 -5.75
N LYS A 61 15.65 -3.66 -6.39
CA LYS A 61 15.98 -4.61 -7.47
C LYS A 61 15.78 -6.06 -7.04
N ALA A 62 16.23 -6.43 -5.83
CA ALA A 62 16.01 -7.75 -5.27
C ALA A 62 14.51 -8.06 -5.11
N SER A 63 13.74 -7.12 -4.55
CA SER A 63 12.30 -7.31 -4.31
C SER A 63 11.51 -7.39 -5.61
N ASP A 64 11.98 -6.76 -6.69
CA ASP A 64 11.34 -6.87 -8.00
C ASP A 64 11.53 -8.24 -8.65
N LYS A 65 12.67 -8.89 -8.39
CA LYS A 65 12.95 -10.26 -8.83
C LYS A 65 12.25 -11.30 -7.95
N GLN A 66 12.21 -11.04 -6.65
CA GLN A 66 11.66 -11.94 -5.64
C GLN A 66 10.54 -11.25 -4.84
N PRO A 67 9.41 -10.88 -5.46
CA PRO A 67 8.37 -10.08 -4.82
C PRO A 67 7.66 -10.80 -3.66
N SER A 68 7.76 -12.11 -3.60
CA SER A 68 7.21 -12.96 -2.54
C SER A 68 8.02 -12.94 -1.23
N VAL A 69 9.25 -12.42 -1.22
CA VAL A 69 10.19 -12.59 -0.10
C VAL A 69 10.11 -11.41 0.88
N GLY A 70 9.60 -11.67 2.08
CA GLY A 70 9.35 -10.66 3.12
C GLY A 70 10.61 -9.95 3.61
N ARG A 71 11.71 -10.69 3.72
CA ARG A 71 13.04 -10.21 4.18
C ARG A 71 13.51 -8.98 3.43
N LEU A 72 13.26 -8.91 2.12
CA LEU A 72 13.68 -7.79 1.27
C LEU A 72 12.92 -6.51 1.63
N TYR A 73 11.62 -6.61 1.88
CA TYR A 73 10.80 -5.49 2.35
C TYR A 73 11.17 -5.06 3.78
N HIS A 74 11.55 -6.00 4.65
CA HIS A 74 12.08 -5.66 5.97
C HIS A 74 13.33 -4.76 5.88
N HIS A 75 14.27 -5.08 4.99
CA HIS A 75 15.44 -4.22 4.76
C HIS A 75 15.05 -2.85 4.19
N LEU A 76 14.09 -2.78 3.27
CA LEU A 76 13.54 -1.52 2.78
C LEU A 76 12.88 -0.69 3.90
N ALA A 77 12.23 -1.33 4.87
CA ALA A 77 11.64 -0.66 6.04
C ALA A 77 12.71 0.01 6.93
N ILE A 78 13.88 -0.60 7.08
CA ILE A 78 15.01 -0.01 7.81
C ILE A 78 15.52 1.25 7.09
N LEU A 79 15.59 1.20 5.76
CA LEU A 79 16.12 2.27 4.89
C LEU A 79 15.10 3.36 4.53
N ALA A 80 13.83 3.20 4.93
CA ALA A 80 12.75 4.13 4.63
C ALA A 80 12.68 5.35 5.59
N ARG A 81 13.59 5.44 6.58
CA ARG A 81 13.72 6.62 7.43
C ARG A 81 14.00 7.87 6.59
N PRO A 82 13.45 9.05 6.95
CA PRO A 82 12.63 9.32 8.14
C PRO A 82 11.11 9.08 7.95
N SER A 83 10.65 8.52 6.83
CA SER A 83 9.21 8.39 6.54
C SER A 83 8.55 7.26 7.33
N ALA A 84 7.85 7.61 8.42
CA ALA A 84 7.19 6.63 9.28
C ALA A 84 6.12 5.80 8.54
N ILE A 85 5.39 6.42 7.60
CA ILE A 85 4.40 5.73 6.74
C ILE A 85 5.08 4.67 5.86
N ARG A 86 6.18 5.01 5.17
CA ARG A 86 6.90 4.04 4.33
C ARG A 86 7.51 2.92 5.18
N GLN A 87 8.05 3.22 6.36
CA GLN A 87 8.56 2.20 7.27
C GLN A 87 7.44 1.23 7.69
N LEU A 88 6.30 1.75 8.13
CA LEU A 88 5.14 0.95 8.52
C LEU A 88 4.62 0.09 7.36
N PHE A 89 4.51 0.67 6.15
CA PHE A 89 4.14 -0.06 4.94
C PHE A 89 5.09 -1.25 4.68
N TYR A 90 6.40 -1.01 4.66
CA TYR A 90 7.36 -2.07 4.34
C TYR A 90 7.43 -3.16 5.41
N TYR A 91 7.36 -2.79 6.69
CA TYR A 91 7.26 -3.80 7.76
C TYR A 91 5.97 -4.61 7.64
N SER A 92 4.83 -3.96 7.40
CA SER A 92 3.55 -4.66 7.22
C SER A 92 3.58 -5.59 6.00
N LYS A 93 4.15 -5.11 4.88
CA LYS A 93 4.35 -5.90 3.67
C LYS A 93 5.27 -7.10 3.91
N SER A 94 6.36 -6.94 4.65
CA SER A 94 7.27 -8.07 4.97
C SER A 94 6.59 -9.24 5.68
N LEU A 95 5.46 -8.99 6.35
CA LEU A 95 4.66 -10.01 7.06
C LEU A 95 3.49 -10.56 6.23
N CYS A 96 3.08 -9.86 5.16
CA CYS A 96 1.85 -10.18 4.40
C CYS A 96 2.11 -10.68 2.96
N VAL A 97 3.37 -10.92 2.62
CA VAL A 97 3.76 -11.56 1.34
C VAL A 97 3.76 -13.09 1.45
N GLU A 98 3.98 -13.76 0.32
CA GLU A 98 3.93 -15.22 0.24
C GLU A 98 4.95 -15.93 1.14
N ILE A 99 6.14 -15.36 1.34
CA ILE A 99 7.17 -15.86 2.27
C ILE A 99 7.41 -14.77 3.33
N PRO A 100 6.64 -14.75 4.43
CA PRO A 100 6.75 -13.74 5.48
C PRO A 100 8.11 -13.75 6.16
N PHE A 101 8.51 -12.61 6.70
CA PHE A 101 9.70 -12.49 7.54
C PHE A 101 9.30 -12.20 8.99
N GLU A 102 9.08 -13.25 9.78
CA GLU A 102 8.54 -13.13 11.15
C GLU A 102 9.45 -12.34 12.10
N ALA A 103 10.78 -12.43 11.95
CA ALA A 103 11.72 -11.58 12.70
C ALA A 103 11.54 -10.07 12.43
N GLY A 104 10.80 -9.72 11.37
CA GLY A 104 10.35 -8.37 11.08
C GLY A 104 9.39 -7.79 12.13
N ARG A 105 8.69 -8.63 12.92
CA ARG A 105 7.79 -8.17 13.99
C ARG A 105 8.54 -7.41 15.07
N ASP A 106 9.66 -7.96 15.55
CA ASP A 106 10.52 -7.31 16.54
C ASP A 106 11.15 -6.03 15.98
N SER A 107 11.51 -6.05 14.70
CA SER A 107 12.08 -4.88 14.03
C SER A 107 11.06 -3.74 13.89
N MET A 108 9.81 -4.05 13.59
CA MET A 108 8.71 -3.08 13.54
C MET A 108 8.48 -2.39 14.90
N MET A 109 8.74 -3.10 16.02
CA MET A 109 8.67 -2.51 17.35
C MET A 109 9.70 -1.40 17.60
N THR A 110 10.80 -1.35 16.82
CA THR A 110 11.77 -0.22 16.89
C THR A 110 11.22 1.08 16.29
N LEU A 111 10.19 1.01 15.45
CA LEU A 111 9.40 2.16 14.99
C LEU A 111 8.29 2.49 16.00
N ILE A 112 7.59 1.47 16.49
CA ILE A 112 6.38 1.63 17.31
C ILE A 112 6.68 2.11 18.74
N ASN A 113 7.63 1.48 19.45
CA ASN A 113 7.86 1.79 20.87
C ASN A 113 8.17 3.28 21.10
N PRO A 114 9.08 3.94 20.34
CA PRO A 114 9.38 5.36 20.55
C PRO A 114 8.18 6.29 20.32
N ILE A 115 7.26 5.90 19.43
CA ILE A 115 6.03 6.65 19.10
C ILE A 115 4.97 6.47 20.19
N LEU A 116 4.77 5.24 20.67
CA LEU A 116 3.79 4.95 21.73
C LEU A 116 4.24 5.48 23.09
N GLU A 117 5.53 5.47 23.38
CA GLU A 117 6.07 5.95 24.66
C GLU A 117 6.01 7.46 24.80
N GLN A 118 5.78 8.22 23.71
CA GLN A 118 5.74 9.69 23.69
C GLN A 118 7.00 10.36 24.28
N ASN A 119 8.06 9.58 24.48
CA ASN A 119 9.27 9.98 25.20
C ASN A 119 10.44 10.36 24.27
N SER A 120 10.21 10.51 22.97
CA SER A 120 11.29 10.64 21.99
C SER A 120 11.24 11.96 21.22
N SER A 121 12.42 12.58 21.05
CA SER A 121 12.66 13.66 20.07
C SER A 121 12.33 13.25 18.62
N GLN A 122 12.18 11.94 18.36
CA GLN A 122 11.71 11.41 17.08
C GLN A 122 10.23 11.70 16.85
N ALA A 123 9.36 11.61 17.87
CA ALA A 123 7.94 11.91 17.73
C ALA A 123 7.69 13.37 17.31
N SER A 124 8.53 14.31 17.76
CA SER A 124 8.44 15.73 17.36
C SER A 124 8.85 16.00 15.90
N THR A 125 9.52 15.06 15.23
CA THR A 125 9.95 15.22 13.82
C THR A 125 9.00 14.59 12.81
N VAL A 126 8.06 13.76 13.27
CA VAL A 126 7.07 13.09 12.42
C VAL A 126 5.85 14.00 12.25
N PRO A 127 5.32 14.18 11.03
CA PRO A 127 4.10 14.94 10.81
C PRO A 127 2.95 14.41 11.70
N PRO A 128 2.09 15.28 12.28
CA PRO A 128 1.04 14.83 13.21
C PRO A 128 0.11 13.75 12.66
N ILE A 129 -0.26 13.85 11.37
CA ILE A 129 -1.09 12.83 10.72
C ILE A 129 -0.39 11.47 10.63
N ASP A 130 0.89 11.46 10.27
CA ASP A 130 1.70 10.24 10.18
C ASP A 130 1.89 9.62 11.57
N LEU A 131 2.11 10.46 12.58
CA LEU A 131 2.23 10.04 13.97
C LEU A 131 0.96 9.35 14.45
N ALA A 132 -0.21 9.98 14.25
CA ALA A 132 -1.51 9.44 14.64
C ALA A 132 -1.82 8.13 13.91
N PHE A 133 -1.51 8.03 12.61
CA PHE A 133 -1.68 6.80 11.85
C PHE A 133 -0.80 5.66 12.38
N VAL A 134 0.49 5.92 12.60
CA VAL A 134 1.43 4.92 13.12
C VAL A 134 1.09 4.55 14.57
N GLN A 135 0.53 5.46 15.38
CA GLN A 135 0.00 5.13 16.70
C GLN A 135 -1.18 4.15 16.62
N CYS A 136 -2.13 4.35 15.70
CA CYS A 136 -3.24 3.42 15.50
C CYS A 136 -2.72 2.01 15.20
N HIS A 137 -1.84 1.89 14.20
CA HIS A 137 -1.20 0.63 13.85
C HIS A 137 -0.36 0.07 14.98
N GLY A 138 0.39 0.91 15.70
CA GLY A 138 1.23 0.54 16.82
C GLY A 138 0.46 -0.09 17.98
N VAL A 139 -0.68 0.50 18.35
CA VAL A 139 -1.56 -0.05 19.39
C VAL A 139 -2.17 -1.38 18.94
N MET A 140 -2.70 -1.46 17.71
CA MET A 140 -3.29 -2.70 17.19
C MET A 140 -2.25 -3.82 17.03
N PHE A 141 -1.05 -3.50 16.55
CA PHE A 141 0.01 -4.49 16.29
C PHE A 141 0.65 -4.99 17.58
N SER A 142 0.97 -4.09 18.52
CA SER A 142 1.69 -4.45 19.74
C SER A 142 0.79 -4.84 20.91
N ARG A 143 -0.51 -4.52 20.82
CA ARG A 143 -1.50 -4.63 21.90
C ARG A 143 -1.14 -3.83 23.15
N LYS A 144 -0.22 -2.87 23.03
CA LYS A 144 0.17 -1.98 24.13
C LYS A 144 -0.65 -0.70 24.08
N LYS A 145 -0.99 -0.17 25.26
CA LYS A 145 -1.74 1.09 25.45
C LYS A 145 -3.07 1.13 24.66
N PRO A 146 -3.97 0.13 24.83
CA PRO A 146 -5.24 0.06 24.08
C PRO A 146 -6.10 1.33 24.24
N ASP A 147 -6.01 1.99 25.40
CA ASP A 147 -6.73 3.24 25.68
C ASP A 147 -6.39 4.39 24.72
N MET A 148 -5.22 4.35 24.08
CA MET A 148 -4.79 5.38 23.11
C MET A 148 -5.43 5.22 21.73
N LEU A 149 -5.97 4.04 21.40
CA LEU A 149 -6.43 3.75 20.04
C LEU A 149 -7.52 4.72 19.58
N SER A 150 -8.53 4.95 20.43
CA SER A 150 -9.67 5.81 20.10
C SER A 150 -9.23 7.26 19.82
N THR A 151 -8.32 7.79 20.64
CA THR A 151 -7.74 9.13 20.48
C THR A 151 -6.89 9.23 19.21
N ALA A 152 -5.98 8.28 18.99
CA ALA A 152 -5.12 8.27 17.80
C ALA A 152 -5.94 8.16 16.51
N MET A 153 -7.00 7.32 16.50
CA MET A 153 -7.90 7.21 15.36
C MET A 153 -8.66 8.51 15.12
N ALA A 154 -9.19 9.15 16.16
CA ALA A 154 -9.89 10.41 16.03
C ALA A 154 -8.98 11.53 15.47
N GLU A 155 -7.73 11.60 15.95
CA GLU A 155 -6.74 12.56 15.46
C GLU A 155 -6.37 12.30 13.99
N PHE A 156 -6.03 11.06 13.63
CA PHE A 156 -5.70 10.68 12.25
C PHE A 156 -6.85 11.03 11.29
N LEU A 157 -8.07 10.59 11.61
CA LEU A 157 -9.24 10.80 10.77
C LEU A 157 -9.62 12.29 10.67
N GLY A 158 -9.47 13.05 11.76
CA GLY A 158 -9.73 14.49 11.78
C GLY A 158 -8.75 15.32 10.95
N LEU A 159 -7.51 14.83 10.77
CA LEU A 159 -6.49 15.47 9.95
C LEU A 159 -6.53 15.05 8.46
N LEU A 160 -7.11 13.89 8.17
CA LEU A 160 -6.98 13.21 6.88
C LEU A 160 -7.53 14.03 5.69
N ASP A 161 -8.76 14.55 5.79
CA ASP A 161 -9.38 15.29 4.67
C ASP A 161 -8.57 16.55 4.28
N ASN A 162 -8.18 17.34 5.28
CA ASN A 162 -7.35 18.52 5.09
C ASN A 162 -5.95 18.16 4.55
N CYS A 163 -5.38 17.04 4.99
CA CYS A 163 -4.09 16.57 4.48
C CYS A 163 -4.18 16.20 2.99
N ILE A 164 -5.23 15.48 2.57
CA ILE A 164 -5.47 15.16 1.16
C ILE A 164 -5.60 16.44 0.34
N GLY A 165 -6.43 17.38 0.80
CA GLY A 165 -6.66 18.65 0.09
C GLY A 165 -5.40 19.49 -0.07
N ARG A 166 -4.51 19.50 0.94
CA ARG A 166 -3.26 20.27 0.89
C ARG A 166 -2.15 19.58 0.10
N ALA A 167 -2.03 18.27 0.19
CA ALA A 167 -1.00 17.51 -0.51
C ALA A 167 -1.34 17.33 -2.00
N ALA A 168 -2.63 17.36 -2.36
CA ALA A 168 -3.10 17.17 -3.73
C ALA A 168 -2.45 15.94 -4.38
N ARG A 169 -1.75 16.10 -5.51
CA ARG A 169 -1.12 15.00 -6.24
C ARG A 169 -0.06 14.25 -5.42
N ASP A 170 0.59 14.94 -4.47
CA ASP A 170 1.60 14.33 -3.61
C ASP A 170 0.98 13.35 -2.60
N TRP A 171 -0.36 13.35 -2.43
CA TRP A 171 -1.06 12.35 -1.62
C TRP A 171 -1.17 10.98 -2.31
N LEU A 172 -0.93 10.88 -3.63
CA LEU A 172 -1.08 9.61 -4.35
C LEU A 172 -0.17 8.51 -3.79
N GLU A 173 1.05 8.85 -3.37
CA GLU A 173 1.94 7.89 -2.74
C GLU A 173 1.48 7.52 -1.32
N PRO A 174 1.39 8.45 -0.35
CA PRO A 174 0.86 8.15 0.98
C PRO A 174 -0.47 7.41 0.96
N GLY A 175 -1.38 7.77 0.04
CA GLY A 175 -2.69 7.16 -0.12
C GLY A 175 -2.60 5.64 -0.35
N HIS A 176 -1.84 5.17 -1.34
CA HIS A 176 -1.76 3.73 -1.56
C HIS A 176 -0.99 3.00 -0.44
N LEU A 177 0.01 3.64 0.18
CA LEU A 177 0.74 3.06 1.31
C LEU A 177 -0.16 2.89 2.54
N ILE A 178 -0.97 3.90 2.88
CA ILE A 178 -1.99 3.84 3.94
C ILE A 178 -3.02 2.75 3.62
N GLY A 179 -3.51 2.70 2.38
CA GLY A 179 -4.45 1.67 1.93
C GLY A 179 -3.89 0.25 2.14
N ILE A 180 -2.64 0.02 1.75
CA ILE A 180 -1.99 -1.29 1.92
C ILE A 180 -1.79 -1.61 3.40
N ALA A 181 -1.32 -0.66 4.21
CA ALA A 181 -1.14 -0.86 5.65
C ALA A 181 -2.46 -1.21 6.34
N ASN A 182 -3.56 -0.53 6.01
CA ASN A 182 -4.90 -0.84 6.49
C ASN A 182 -5.33 -2.28 6.09
N CYS A 183 -5.10 -2.67 4.84
CA CYS A 183 -5.40 -4.04 4.38
C CYS A 183 -4.57 -5.08 5.15
N CYS A 184 -3.27 -4.81 5.37
CA CYS A 184 -2.39 -5.65 6.18
C CYS A 184 -2.90 -5.79 7.63
N ALA A 185 -3.39 -4.72 8.24
CA ALA A 185 -3.98 -4.77 9.57
C ALA A 185 -5.27 -5.60 9.62
N VAL A 186 -6.14 -5.48 8.61
CA VAL A 186 -7.38 -6.27 8.49
C VAL A 186 -7.07 -7.77 8.43
N VAL A 187 -6.01 -8.16 7.70
CA VAL A 187 -5.52 -9.55 7.67
C VAL A 187 -4.56 -9.88 8.82
N GLY A 188 -4.53 -9.08 9.89
CA GLY A 188 -3.80 -9.38 11.11
C GLY A 188 -2.27 -9.37 10.98
N TYR A 189 -1.73 -8.66 9.99
CA TYR A 189 -0.30 -8.62 9.69
C TYR A 189 0.32 -10.01 9.53
N GLY A 190 -0.40 -10.91 8.85
CA GLY A 190 0.06 -12.29 8.65
C GLY A 190 -0.12 -13.23 9.86
N PHE A 191 -0.82 -12.79 10.91
CA PHE A 191 -1.04 -13.60 12.11
C PHE A 191 -2.01 -14.76 11.82
N VAL A 192 -1.59 -15.99 12.14
CA VAL A 192 -2.33 -17.23 11.83
C VAL A 192 -3.70 -17.31 12.50
N GLY A 193 -3.89 -16.67 13.66
CA GLY A 193 -5.19 -16.62 14.33
C GLY A 193 -6.15 -15.54 13.83
N ASN A 194 -5.78 -14.75 12.80
CA ASN A 194 -6.71 -13.83 12.17
C ASN A 194 -7.60 -14.60 11.17
N PRO A 195 -8.94 -14.54 11.29
CA PRO A 195 -9.83 -15.40 10.51
C PRO A 195 -9.78 -15.15 9.00
N ILE A 196 -9.50 -13.91 8.58
CA ILE A 196 -9.30 -13.58 7.17
C ILE A 196 -7.98 -14.17 6.68
N TRP A 197 -6.90 -14.03 7.46
CA TRP A 197 -5.59 -14.58 7.09
C TRP A 197 -5.61 -16.11 6.95
N THR A 198 -6.21 -16.82 7.92
CA THR A 198 -6.33 -18.28 7.89
C THR A 198 -7.03 -18.77 6.62
N THR A 199 -8.01 -18.01 6.14
CA THR A 199 -8.75 -18.33 4.90
C THR A 199 -7.88 -18.11 3.66
N ILE A 200 -7.16 -16.98 3.59
CA ILE A 200 -6.42 -16.59 2.38
C ILE A 200 -5.05 -17.28 2.27
N LYS A 201 -4.53 -17.78 3.38
CA LYS A 201 -3.27 -18.51 3.48
C LYS A 201 -3.40 -19.68 4.47
N PRO A 202 -4.05 -20.78 4.09
CA PRO A 202 -4.17 -21.95 4.95
C PRO A 202 -2.78 -22.50 5.27
N GLN A 203 -2.54 -22.81 6.55
CA GLN A 203 -1.28 -23.44 6.96
C GLN A 203 -1.12 -24.81 6.29
N ARG A 204 0.12 -25.14 5.90
CA ARG A 204 0.50 -26.53 5.64
C ARG A 204 0.93 -27.13 6.97
N ASP A 205 0.55 -28.38 7.24
CA ASP A 205 0.77 -29.08 8.52
C ASP A 205 2.23 -29.12 9.03
N ALA A 206 3.21 -28.68 8.22
CA ALA A 206 4.64 -28.67 8.56
C ALA A 206 5.12 -27.40 9.30
N ASP A 207 4.32 -26.33 9.37
CA ASP A 207 4.75 -25.01 9.89
C ASP A 207 4.24 -24.70 11.32
N ALA A 208 3.60 -25.67 12.00
CA ALA A 208 3.05 -25.49 13.34
C ALA A 208 4.07 -25.89 14.43
N GLU A 209 4.96 -24.98 14.81
CA GLU A 209 5.94 -25.24 15.90
C GLU A 209 5.46 -24.82 17.30
N ASP A 210 4.32 -24.12 17.45
CA ASP A 210 3.84 -23.69 18.77
C ASP A 210 2.40 -24.13 19.10
N PRO A 211 2.13 -24.62 20.32
CA PRO A 211 0.77 -24.90 20.78
C PRO A 211 -0.03 -23.60 20.94
N PRO A 212 -1.30 -23.56 20.50
CA PRO A 212 -2.12 -22.37 20.62
C PRO A 212 -2.40 -22.03 22.11
N PRO A 213 -2.54 -20.74 22.45
CA PRO A 213 -3.03 -20.31 23.76
C PRO A 213 -4.46 -20.83 24.01
N ALA A 214 -4.91 -20.81 25.27
CA ALA A 214 -6.24 -21.28 25.67
C ALA A 214 -7.34 -20.67 24.77
N GLU A 215 -8.14 -21.55 24.14
CA GLU A 215 -9.01 -21.26 22.99
C GLU A 215 -9.95 -20.06 23.24
N ASP A 216 -10.61 -19.98 24.40
CA ASP A 216 -11.62 -18.94 24.68
C ASP A 216 -11.06 -17.50 24.80
N GLU A 217 -9.90 -17.34 25.45
CA GLU A 217 -9.26 -16.02 25.58
C GLU A 217 -8.56 -15.60 24.28
N ALA A 218 -8.06 -16.57 23.50
CA ALA A 218 -7.42 -16.32 22.23
C ALA A 218 -8.43 -15.82 21.18
N ASP A 219 -9.58 -16.49 21.07
CA ASP A 219 -10.63 -16.17 20.10
C ASP A 219 -11.30 -14.82 20.38
N THR A 220 -11.52 -14.49 21.66
CA THR A 220 -12.08 -13.18 22.02
C THR A 220 -11.12 -12.04 21.66
N ARG A 221 -9.80 -12.27 21.82
CA ARG A 221 -8.77 -11.25 21.54
C ARG A 221 -8.55 -11.06 20.03
N THR A 222 -8.52 -12.13 19.24
CA THR A 222 -8.39 -12.03 17.78
C THR A 222 -9.60 -11.35 17.14
N SER A 223 -10.79 -11.58 17.70
CA SER A 223 -12.02 -10.88 17.30
C SER A 223 -11.93 -9.36 17.53
N GLN A 224 -11.44 -8.92 18.70
CA GLN A 224 -11.27 -7.49 18.98
C GLN A 224 -10.19 -6.83 18.11
N ASP A 225 -9.07 -7.53 17.86
CA ASP A 225 -8.01 -7.03 16.98
C ASP A 225 -8.54 -6.78 15.56
N LEU A 226 -9.30 -7.74 15.02
CA LEU A 226 -9.96 -7.58 13.72
C LEU A 226 -10.97 -6.45 13.74
N ALA A 227 -11.80 -6.34 14.77
CA ALA A 227 -12.80 -5.27 14.89
C ALA A 227 -12.13 -3.87 14.88
N ASN A 228 -11.01 -3.71 15.58
CA ASN A 228 -10.24 -2.46 15.59
C ASN A 228 -9.66 -2.14 14.20
N ALA A 229 -9.08 -3.14 13.52
CA ALA A 229 -8.54 -2.97 12.17
C ALA A 229 -9.62 -2.61 11.14
N LEU A 230 -10.78 -3.28 11.19
CA LEU A 230 -11.95 -2.95 10.37
C LEU A 230 -12.44 -1.54 10.68
N GLN A 231 -12.48 -1.13 11.95
CA GLN A 231 -12.90 0.21 12.31
C GLN A 231 -11.98 1.28 11.72
N LEU A 232 -10.65 1.10 11.78
CA LEU A 232 -9.69 2.03 11.17
C LEU A 232 -9.83 2.06 9.65
N ALA A 233 -9.83 0.89 9.00
CA ALA A 233 -9.93 0.79 7.55
C ALA A 233 -11.21 1.44 7.03
N ASN A 234 -12.37 1.11 7.61
CA ASN A 234 -13.66 1.62 7.13
C ASN A 234 -13.88 3.10 7.42
N LYS A 235 -13.42 3.61 8.58
CA LYS A 235 -13.45 5.06 8.82
C LYS A 235 -12.50 5.83 7.90
N THR A 236 -11.36 5.23 7.53
CA THR A 236 -10.46 5.80 6.53
C THR A 236 -11.14 5.81 5.15
N HIS A 237 -11.78 4.70 4.76
CA HIS A 237 -12.58 4.64 3.52
C HIS A 237 -13.68 5.71 3.51
N ASP A 238 -14.39 5.93 4.63
CA ASP A 238 -15.45 6.94 4.71
C ASP A 238 -14.93 8.36 4.39
N VAL A 239 -13.82 8.78 5.02
CA VAL A 239 -13.22 10.09 4.75
C VAL A 239 -12.75 10.20 3.29
N VAL A 240 -12.03 9.19 2.80
CA VAL A 240 -11.40 9.23 1.47
C VAL A 240 -12.45 9.15 0.35
N LEU A 241 -13.44 8.27 0.46
CA LEU A 241 -14.43 8.03 -0.60
C LEU A 241 -15.52 9.10 -0.68
N ARG A 242 -15.64 9.97 0.32
CA ARG A 242 -16.51 11.16 0.25
C ARG A 242 -15.94 12.29 -0.61
N ARG A 243 -14.66 12.22 -0.98
CA ARG A 243 -14.01 13.17 -1.90
C ARG A 243 -14.34 12.82 -3.36
N PHE A 244 -15.63 12.79 -3.69
CA PHE A 244 -16.11 12.32 -4.99
C PHE A 244 -15.44 13.05 -6.15
N GLY A 245 -14.88 12.29 -7.10
CA GLY A 245 -14.21 12.84 -8.28
C GLY A 245 -12.81 13.43 -8.01
N ASP A 246 -12.31 13.41 -6.77
CA ASP A 246 -10.94 13.86 -6.49
C ASP A 246 -9.93 12.83 -7.05
N PRO A 247 -9.13 13.17 -8.08
CA PRO A 247 -8.19 12.23 -8.67
C PRO A 247 -7.08 11.82 -7.70
N ASN A 248 -6.80 12.65 -6.69
CA ASN A 248 -5.74 12.40 -5.72
C ASN A 248 -6.07 11.19 -4.84
N VAL A 249 -7.35 10.86 -4.65
CA VAL A 249 -7.73 9.73 -3.80
C VAL A 249 -7.69 8.37 -4.50
N LEU A 250 -7.49 8.36 -5.82
CA LEU A 250 -7.69 7.16 -6.63
C LEU A 250 -6.64 6.08 -6.39
N SER A 251 -5.42 6.40 -5.92
CA SER A 251 -4.40 5.38 -5.64
C SER A 251 -4.78 4.54 -4.40
N TYR A 252 -5.31 5.20 -3.36
CA TYR A 252 -5.92 4.55 -2.20
C TYR A 252 -7.14 3.71 -2.60
N PHE A 253 -8.02 4.28 -3.42
CA PHE A 253 -9.24 3.58 -3.84
C PHE A 253 -8.91 2.36 -4.72
N HIS A 254 -7.92 2.47 -5.61
CA HIS A 254 -7.43 1.34 -6.39
C HIS A 254 -6.95 0.19 -5.50
N VAL A 255 -6.06 0.47 -4.52
CA VAL A 255 -5.62 -0.54 -3.54
C VAL A 255 -6.80 -1.19 -2.81
N THR A 256 -7.74 -0.35 -2.35
CA THR A 256 -8.93 -0.82 -1.63
C THR A 256 -9.76 -1.77 -2.51
N LEU A 257 -9.98 -1.42 -3.78
CA LEU A 257 -10.75 -2.26 -4.70
C LEU A 257 -10.00 -3.54 -5.10
N VAL A 258 -8.66 -3.52 -5.20
CA VAL A 258 -7.88 -4.75 -5.40
C VAL A 258 -8.11 -5.72 -4.24
N PHE A 259 -8.02 -5.22 -2.99
CA PHE A 259 -8.28 -6.03 -1.80
C PHE A 259 -9.73 -6.55 -1.76
N MET A 260 -10.72 -5.69 -2.01
CA MET A 260 -12.13 -6.08 -2.02
C MET A 260 -12.43 -7.09 -3.14
N ASN A 261 -11.86 -6.91 -4.33
CA ASN A 261 -12.00 -7.84 -5.45
C ASN A 261 -11.45 -9.24 -5.10
N TYR A 262 -10.35 -9.29 -4.35
CA TYR A 262 -9.80 -10.54 -3.83
C TYR A 262 -10.71 -11.19 -2.77
N LEU A 263 -11.20 -10.41 -1.80
CA LEU A 263 -12.08 -10.90 -0.74
C LEU A 263 -13.43 -11.38 -1.27
N THR A 264 -14.07 -10.64 -2.20
CA THR A 264 -15.35 -11.04 -2.81
C THR A 264 -15.25 -12.38 -3.57
N SER A 265 -14.04 -12.83 -3.90
CA SER A 265 -13.81 -14.15 -4.51
C SER A 265 -13.68 -15.28 -3.47
N ARG A 266 -13.79 -14.99 -2.17
CA ARG A 266 -13.53 -15.90 -1.05
C ARG A 266 -14.70 -15.89 -0.07
N PRO A 267 -15.63 -16.84 -0.20
CA PRO A 267 -16.84 -16.90 0.61
C PRO A 267 -16.59 -16.96 2.12
N GLU A 268 -15.49 -17.54 2.60
CA GLU A 268 -15.20 -17.56 4.04
C GLU A 268 -14.60 -16.23 4.55
N ALA A 269 -13.97 -15.44 3.68
CA ALA A 269 -13.29 -14.20 4.09
C ALA A 269 -14.19 -12.95 3.98
N ILE A 270 -14.98 -12.84 2.90
CA ILE A 270 -15.82 -11.67 2.64
C ILE A 270 -16.83 -11.32 3.77
N PRO A 271 -17.43 -12.28 4.52
CA PRO A 271 -18.39 -11.96 5.58
C PRO A 271 -17.79 -11.14 6.72
N HIS A 272 -16.47 -11.19 6.93
CA HIS A 272 -15.79 -10.40 7.95
C HIS A 272 -15.66 -8.92 7.56
N MET A 273 -15.59 -8.61 6.25
CA MET A 273 -15.33 -7.26 5.74
C MET A 273 -16.58 -6.57 5.19
N ALA A 274 -17.36 -7.29 4.36
CA ALA A 274 -18.49 -6.72 3.63
C ALA A 274 -19.55 -6.00 4.48
N PRO A 275 -19.90 -6.43 5.71
CA PRO A 275 -20.91 -5.73 6.51
C PRO A 275 -20.52 -4.29 6.89
N SER A 276 -19.22 -4.01 7.00
CA SER A 276 -18.69 -2.71 7.46
C SER A 276 -18.14 -1.85 6.32
N PHE A 277 -17.85 -2.45 5.16
CA PHE A 277 -17.36 -1.74 3.99
C PHE A 277 -18.39 -0.72 3.48
N PRO A 278 -17.99 0.53 3.17
CA PRO A 278 -18.92 1.58 2.75
C PRO A 278 -19.31 1.43 1.27
N TRP A 279 -20.06 0.38 0.94
CA TRP A 279 -20.49 0.05 -0.43
C TRP A 279 -21.18 1.21 -1.14
N LYS A 280 -22.04 1.96 -0.43
CA LYS A 280 -22.72 3.12 -1.02
C LYS A 280 -21.76 4.22 -1.45
N LEU A 281 -20.75 4.54 -0.63
CA LEU A 281 -19.73 5.53 -0.98
C LEU A 281 -18.89 5.04 -2.16
N ALA A 282 -18.52 3.75 -2.18
CA ALA A 282 -17.81 3.16 -3.31
C ALA A 282 -18.63 3.27 -4.61
N ALA A 283 -19.92 2.94 -4.58
CA ALA A 283 -20.82 3.06 -5.73
C ALA A 283 -20.97 4.51 -6.21
N LEU A 284 -21.12 5.47 -5.29
CA LEU A 284 -21.19 6.90 -5.61
C LEU A 284 -19.90 7.39 -6.26
N MET A 285 -18.73 7.05 -5.69
CA MET A 285 -17.44 7.40 -6.27
C MET A 285 -17.26 6.80 -7.67
N LEU A 286 -17.59 5.52 -7.85
CA LEU A 286 -17.53 4.85 -9.16
C LEU A 286 -18.45 5.53 -10.17
N ASN A 287 -19.68 5.90 -9.79
CA ASN A 287 -20.61 6.63 -10.65
C ASN A 287 -20.09 8.02 -11.04
N THR A 288 -19.45 8.74 -10.11
CA THR A 288 -18.80 10.02 -10.43
C THR A 288 -17.71 9.83 -11.48
N LEU A 289 -16.87 8.80 -11.33
CA LEU A 289 -15.84 8.48 -12.33
C LEU A 289 -16.43 8.05 -13.68
N LEU A 290 -17.53 7.29 -13.68
CA LEU A 290 -18.26 6.90 -14.89
C LEU A 290 -18.86 8.08 -15.63
N SER A 291 -19.30 9.14 -14.92
CA SER A 291 -19.89 10.32 -15.56
C SER A 291 -18.92 11.06 -16.49
N GLU A 292 -17.62 10.86 -16.27
CA GLU A 292 -16.54 11.39 -17.09
C GLU A 292 -16.03 10.37 -18.14
N CYS A 293 -16.56 9.14 -18.17
CA CYS A 293 -16.18 8.14 -19.17
C CYS A 293 -16.87 8.40 -20.51
N ARG A 294 -16.17 8.04 -21.59
CA ARG A 294 -16.73 8.09 -22.94
C ARG A 294 -17.29 6.74 -23.34
N THR A 295 -18.21 6.73 -24.31
CA THR A 295 -18.89 5.51 -24.76
C THR A 295 -17.91 4.42 -25.22
N GLU A 296 -16.78 4.80 -25.81
CA GLU A 296 -15.77 3.85 -26.30
C GLU A 296 -15.01 3.14 -25.17
N GLN A 297 -15.07 3.67 -23.94
CA GLN A 297 -14.35 3.10 -22.78
C GLN A 297 -15.13 2.01 -22.06
N TYR A 298 -16.46 1.94 -22.22
CA TYR A 298 -17.30 0.94 -21.53
C TYR A 298 -16.87 -0.51 -21.78
N PRO A 299 -16.59 -0.95 -23.03
CA PRO A 299 -16.16 -2.33 -23.28
C PRO A 299 -14.88 -2.73 -22.55
N ARG A 300 -13.99 -1.75 -22.27
CA ARG A 300 -12.72 -1.99 -21.56
C ARG A 300 -12.93 -2.17 -20.07
N ILE A 301 -13.79 -1.36 -19.45
CA ILE A 301 -14.08 -1.46 -18.00
C ILE A 301 -15.05 -2.60 -17.68
N GLU A 302 -15.99 -2.92 -18.57
CA GLU A 302 -16.96 -4.01 -18.41
C GLU A 302 -16.39 -5.38 -18.82
N GLY A 303 -15.27 -5.38 -19.55
CA GLY A 303 -14.60 -6.58 -20.01
C GLY A 303 -14.14 -7.50 -18.88
N LYS A 304 -13.90 -8.77 -19.20
CA LYS A 304 -13.30 -9.75 -18.26
C LYS A 304 -11.77 -9.71 -18.24
N VAL A 305 -11.18 -8.99 -19.19
CA VAL A 305 -9.74 -8.94 -19.40
C VAL A 305 -9.21 -7.69 -18.72
N PHE A 306 -8.10 -7.83 -17.99
CA PHE A 306 -7.40 -6.72 -17.37
C PHE A 306 -7.12 -5.61 -18.40
N PRO A 307 -7.52 -4.35 -18.16
CA PRO A 307 -7.33 -3.28 -19.12
C PRO A 307 -5.84 -3.02 -19.38
N ARG A 308 -5.40 -3.31 -20.62
CA ARG A 308 -4.06 -3.01 -21.13
C ARG A 308 -4.12 -1.84 -22.12
N PRO A 309 -3.06 -1.05 -22.30
CA PRO A 309 -3.07 0.01 -23.30
C PRO A 309 -2.98 -0.59 -24.72
N GLU A 310 -3.63 0.05 -25.70
CA GLU A 310 -4.07 -0.60 -26.96
C GLU A 310 -2.96 -0.88 -27.99
N GLU A 311 -2.01 0.02 -28.30
CA GLU A 311 -1.18 -0.19 -29.52
C GLU A 311 0.32 0.18 -29.46
N GLU A 312 0.91 0.50 -28.30
CA GLU A 312 2.39 0.60 -28.15
C GLU A 312 2.91 -0.01 -26.82
N ASP A 313 2.10 -0.03 -25.76
CA ASP A 313 2.45 -0.59 -24.45
C ASP A 313 2.22 -2.12 -24.34
N GLU A 314 1.62 -2.80 -25.33
CA GLU A 314 1.46 -4.27 -25.29
C GLU A 314 2.81 -4.99 -25.24
N LEU A 315 3.84 -4.41 -25.85
CA LEU A 315 5.21 -4.91 -25.80
C LEU A 315 5.93 -4.54 -24.49
N GLN A 316 5.49 -3.47 -23.80
CA GLN A 316 6.14 -2.90 -22.63
C GLN A 316 5.14 -2.34 -21.61
N PRO A 317 4.60 -3.17 -20.71
CA PRO A 317 3.70 -2.71 -19.66
C PRO A 317 4.31 -1.58 -18.82
N ARG A 318 3.48 -0.62 -18.43
CA ARG A 318 3.87 0.43 -17.47
C ARG A 318 2.91 0.40 -16.28
N PRO A 319 3.20 -0.45 -15.27
CA PRO A 319 2.42 -0.53 -14.04
C PRO A 319 2.37 0.81 -13.33
N LEU A 320 1.29 1.04 -12.58
CA LEU A 320 1.21 2.22 -11.71
C LEU A 320 2.13 2.04 -10.48
N PRO A 321 2.55 3.13 -9.81
CA PRO A 321 3.37 3.03 -8.58
C PRO A 321 2.74 2.11 -7.54
N GLU A 322 1.41 2.18 -7.37
CA GLU A 322 0.70 1.31 -6.44
C GLU A 322 0.65 -0.16 -6.87
N ASP A 323 0.86 -0.50 -8.15
CA ASP A 323 0.96 -1.90 -8.57
C ASP A 323 2.24 -2.54 -8.07
N TRP A 324 3.35 -1.81 -8.17
CA TRP A 324 4.64 -2.22 -7.61
C TRP A 324 4.53 -2.36 -6.09
N ALA A 325 3.82 -1.44 -5.43
CA ALA A 325 3.56 -1.52 -4.00
C ALA A 325 2.72 -2.76 -3.63
N LEU A 326 1.71 -3.12 -4.44
CA LEU A 326 0.84 -4.28 -4.24
C LEU A 326 1.52 -5.62 -4.56
N ARG A 327 2.44 -5.66 -5.51
CA ARG A 327 3.07 -6.89 -6.00
C ARG A 327 3.67 -7.70 -4.85
N GLY A 328 3.36 -9.00 -4.84
CA GLY A 328 3.86 -9.97 -3.86
C GLY A 328 2.99 -10.16 -2.61
N LEU A 329 2.07 -9.23 -2.32
CA LEU A 329 1.08 -9.43 -1.26
C LEU A 329 0.15 -10.58 -1.64
N VAL A 330 -0.16 -11.45 -0.67
CA VAL A 330 -0.98 -12.66 -0.90
C VAL A 330 -2.32 -12.32 -1.55
N TRP A 331 -2.95 -11.22 -1.11
CA TRP A 331 -4.25 -10.77 -1.61
C TRP A 331 -4.21 -9.97 -2.92
N ALA A 332 -3.02 -9.75 -3.50
CA ALA A 332 -2.86 -9.09 -4.79
C ALA A 332 -2.32 -10.01 -5.90
N ALA A 333 -2.01 -11.27 -5.56
CA ALA A 333 -1.33 -12.22 -6.46
C ALA A 333 -2.08 -12.43 -7.79
N ASP A 334 -3.41 -12.59 -7.72
CA ASP A 334 -4.24 -12.89 -8.90
C ASP A 334 -4.72 -11.64 -9.65
N ASN A 335 -4.35 -10.44 -9.18
CA ASN A 335 -4.85 -9.18 -9.74
C ASN A 335 -4.17 -8.79 -11.06
N PHE A 336 -2.90 -9.16 -11.23
CA PHE A 336 -2.08 -8.71 -12.34
C PHE A 336 -1.86 -9.82 -13.36
N PRO A 337 -1.98 -9.53 -14.67
CA PRO A 337 -1.77 -10.54 -15.70
C PRO A 337 -0.29 -10.90 -15.83
N SER A 338 0.00 -12.07 -16.40
CA SER A 338 1.38 -12.49 -16.66
C SER A 338 2.12 -11.45 -17.52
N GLY A 339 3.39 -11.21 -17.18
CA GLY A 339 4.25 -10.23 -17.84
C GLY A 339 4.02 -8.77 -17.44
N TRP A 340 3.07 -8.46 -16.55
CA TRP A 340 2.74 -7.06 -16.18
C TRP A 340 3.94 -6.28 -15.63
N PHE A 341 4.86 -6.95 -14.95
CA PHE A 341 6.05 -6.33 -14.33
C PHE A 341 7.35 -6.61 -15.10
N SER A 342 7.27 -7.06 -16.35
CA SER A 342 8.43 -7.51 -17.15
C SER A 342 9.06 -6.40 -18.01
N ASN A 343 8.74 -5.13 -17.76
CA ASN A 343 9.31 -4.03 -18.52
C ASN A 343 10.70 -3.63 -17.98
N ASP A 344 11.73 -4.27 -18.53
CA ASP A 344 13.13 -4.06 -18.14
C ASP A 344 13.70 -2.68 -18.53
N LYS A 345 12.96 -1.87 -19.30
CA LYS A 345 13.40 -0.51 -19.69
C LYS A 345 13.06 0.55 -18.65
N LEU A 346 12.11 0.30 -17.76
CA LEU A 346 11.80 1.23 -16.68
C LEU A 346 12.92 1.15 -15.65
N ASP A 347 13.64 2.25 -15.46
CA ASP A 347 14.56 2.33 -14.33
C ASP A 347 13.79 2.33 -12.99
N GLU A 348 14.53 2.24 -11.90
CA GLU A 348 13.94 2.11 -10.56
C GLU A 348 13.12 3.34 -10.14
N ASP A 349 13.60 4.52 -10.48
CA ASP A 349 12.98 5.79 -10.07
C ASP A 349 11.71 6.05 -10.90
N GLU A 350 11.74 5.70 -12.19
CA GLU A 350 10.59 5.80 -13.09
C GLU A 350 9.39 4.93 -12.66
N ARG A 351 9.62 3.82 -11.97
CA ARG A 351 8.54 2.92 -11.47
C ARG A 351 7.70 3.56 -10.37
N HIS A 352 8.32 4.43 -9.58
CA HIS A 352 7.70 5.08 -8.42
C HIS A 352 7.27 6.51 -8.72
N PHE A 353 7.65 7.04 -9.90
CA PHE A 353 7.33 8.39 -10.32
C PHE A 353 5.94 8.48 -10.96
N GLU A 354 5.14 9.45 -10.52
CA GLU A 354 3.81 9.68 -11.07
C GLU A 354 3.90 10.51 -12.37
N ILE A 355 3.39 9.97 -13.48
CA ILE A 355 3.33 10.65 -14.79
C ILE A 355 1.89 10.97 -15.22
N ALA A 356 1.72 11.86 -16.20
CA ALA A 356 0.41 12.33 -16.65
C ALA A 356 -0.52 11.19 -17.11
N SER A 357 0.00 10.16 -17.78
CA SER A 357 -0.80 9.04 -18.26
C SER A 357 -1.34 8.13 -17.16
N HIS A 358 -0.78 8.19 -15.94
CA HIS A 358 -1.22 7.33 -14.83
C HIS A 358 -2.64 7.66 -14.37
N ALA A 359 -3.05 8.93 -14.39
CA ALA A 359 -4.38 9.32 -13.92
C ALA A 359 -5.51 8.61 -14.70
N GLY A 360 -5.42 8.61 -16.03
CA GLY A 360 -6.39 7.92 -16.89
C GLY A 360 -6.37 6.40 -16.70
N LYS A 361 -5.16 5.80 -16.69
CA LYS A 361 -4.98 4.35 -16.44
C LYS A 361 -5.54 3.93 -15.07
N ARG A 362 -5.32 4.73 -14.03
CA ARG A 362 -5.81 4.49 -12.67
C ARG A 362 -7.33 4.48 -12.61
N LYS A 363 -7.95 5.51 -13.20
CA LYS A 363 -9.41 5.63 -13.28
C LYS A 363 -10.03 4.44 -14.00
N GLU A 364 -9.49 4.05 -15.15
CA GLU A 364 -9.96 2.88 -15.90
C GLU A 364 -9.91 1.60 -15.04
N ARG A 365 -8.82 1.38 -14.31
CA ARG A 365 -8.68 0.20 -13.44
C ARG A 365 -9.59 0.20 -12.23
N VAL A 366 -9.82 1.37 -11.63
CA VAL A 366 -10.77 1.54 -10.53
C VAL A 366 -12.18 1.14 -11.01
N LEU A 367 -12.58 1.62 -12.18
CA LEU A 367 -13.88 1.27 -12.78
C LEU A 367 -13.96 -0.22 -13.15
N TYR A 368 -12.91 -0.75 -13.78
CA TYR A 368 -12.80 -2.17 -14.11
C TYR A 368 -12.96 -3.05 -12.86
N LEU A 369 -12.24 -2.75 -11.77
CA LEU A 369 -12.35 -3.49 -10.51
C LEU A 369 -13.77 -3.38 -9.92
N GLY A 370 -14.41 -2.21 -10.01
CA GLY A 370 -15.82 -2.04 -9.64
C GLY A 370 -16.73 -3.01 -10.42
N CYS A 371 -16.58 -3.09 -11.74
CA CYS A 371 -17.32 -4.02 -12.58
C CYS A 371 -17.01 -5.49 -12.22
N GLN A 372 -15.73 -5.84 -11.98
CA GLN A 372 -15.35 -7.20 -11.57
C GLN A 372 -15.98 -7.61 -10.23
N ILE A 373 -16.00 -6.71 -9.25
CA ILE A 373 -16.64 -6.96 -7.95
C ILE A 373 -18.15 -7.18 -8.13
N ALA A 374 -18.82 -6.30 -8.88
CA ALA A 374 -20.25 -6.40 -9.14
C ALA A 374 -20.64 -7.67 -9.92
N ALA A 375 -19.76 -8.14 -10.81
CA ALA A 375 -19.97 -9.37 -11.58
C ALA A 375 -19.83 -10.66 -10.73
N LYS A 376 -19.10 -10.61 -9.61
CA LYS A 376 -18.90 -11.76 -8.72
C LYS A 376 -20.06 -11.99 -7.76
N SER A 377 -20.66 -10.91 -7.25
CA SER A 377 -21.80 -10.99 -6.35
C SER A 377 -22.66 -9.73 -6.43
N SER A 378 -23.96 -9.92 -6.64
CA SER A 378 -24.96 -8.85 -6.57
C SER A 378 -25.40 -8.52 -5.14
N GLU A 379 -24.84 -9.19 -4.12
CA GLU A 379 -25.20 -8.97 -2.71
C GLU A 379 -24.67 -7.65 -2.17
N TYR A 380 -23.61 -7.11 -2.76
CA TYR A 380 -22.90 -5.94 -2.23
C TYR A 380 -22.97 -4.75 -3.18
N LEU A 381 -22.24 -4.85 -4.30
CA LEU A 381 -22.18 -3.87 -5.37
C LEU A 381 -22.87 -4.46 -6.60
N ARG A 382 -23.64 -3.65 -7.32
CA ARG A 382 -24.36 -4.02 -8.53
C ARG A 382 -23.96 -3.07 -9.64
N TYR A 383 -23.90 -3.55 -10.87
CA TYR A 383 -23.63 -2.73 -12.04
C TYR A 383 -24.68 -3.02 -13.11
N ASP A 384 -25.33 -1.96 -13.61
CA ASP A 384 -26.26 -2.04 -14.73
C ASP A 384 -25.56 -1.54 -16.00
N SER A 385 -25.29 -2.44 -16.93
CA SER A 385 -24.62 -2.15 -18.20
C SER A 385 -25.52 -1.43 -19.22
N GLN A 386 -26.85 -1.39 -19.02
CA GLN A 386 -27.75 -0.69 -19.94
C GLN A 386 -27.76 0.82 -19.69
N VAL A 387 -27.67 1.21 -18.42
CA VAL A 387 -27.64 2.62 -18.00
C VAL A 387 -26.26 3.07 -17.50
N HIS A 388 -25.28 2.17 -17.52
CA HIS A 388 -23.92 2.35 -17.02
C HIS A 388 -23.88 2.95 -15.62
N GLN A 389 -24.47 2.24 -14.66
CA GLN A 389 -24.61 2.74 -13.29
C GLN A 389 -24.31 1.67 -12.24
N PHE A 390 -23.52 2.04 -11.24
CA PHE A 390 -23.32 1.27 -10.03
C PHE A 390 -24.43 1.54 -9.00
N ASN A 391 -24.92 0.47 -8.38
CA ASN A 391 -25.89 0.48 -7.30
C ASN A 391 -25.43 -0.47 -6.19
N VAL A 392 -26.16 -0.50 -5.08
CA VAL A 392 -25.87 -1.42 -3.96
C VAL A 392 -27.13 -2.20 -3.60
N SER A 393 -26.97 -3.30 -2.86
CA SER A 393 -28.14 -3.98 -2.27
C SER A 393 -28.86 -3.10 -1.24
N PRO A 394 -30.18 -3.28 -1.04
CA PRO A 394 -30.97 -2.44 -0.14
C PRO A 394 -30.40 -2.26 1.28
N GLN A 395 -29.76 -3.30 1.83
CA GLN A 395 -29.13 -3.24 3.17
C GLN A 395 -27.94 -2.27 3.27
N TYR A 396 -27.34 -1.91 2.15
CA TYR A 396 -26.23 -0.96 2.06
C TYR A 396 -26.67 0.37 1.44
N ASP A 397 -27.93 0.49 1.01
CA ASP A 397 -28.45 1.71 0.39
C ASP A 397 -28.86 2.71 1.48
N ILE A 398 -27.86 3.44 1.97
CA ILE A 398 -28.01 4.44 3.03
C ILE A 398 -27.89 5.86 2.46
N ASP A 399 -28.51 6.82 3.14
CA ASP A 399 -28.35 8.24 2.81
C ASP A 399 -26.94 8.71 3.16
N VAL A 400 -26.27 9.32 2.18
CA VAL A 400 -24.93 9.87 2.33
C VAL A 400 -25.03 11.39 2.27
N ASN A 401 -24.80 12.05 3.39
CA ASN A 401 -24.62 13.51 3.39
C ASN A 401 -23.29 13.86 2.70
N PRO A 402 -23.26 14.77 1.71
CA PRO A 402 -22.01 15.22 1.12
C PRO A 402 -21.15 15.94 2.16
N MET A 403 -19.83 15.71 2.15
CA MET A 403 -18.91 16.55 2.93
C MET A 403 -18.87 17.95 2.31
N HIS A 404 -18.89 18.99 3.15
CA HIS A 404 -18.49 20.32 2.73
C HIS A 404 -17.00 20.28 2.39
N ILE A 405 -16.68 20.16 1.09
CA ILE A 405 -15.32 20.38 0.61
C ILE A 405 -15.02 21.86 0.83
N SER A 406 -14.16 22.18 1.79
CA SER A 406 -13.62 23.53 1.91
C SER A 406 -12.90 23.84 0.60
N PRO A 407 -13.28 24.91 -0.13
CA PRO A 407 -12.55 25.28 -1.33
C PRO A 407 -11.09 25.53 -0.94
N ALA A 408 -10.17 24.86 -1.61
CA ALA A 408 -8.76 25.19 -1.51
C ALA A 408 -8.63 26.68 -1.84
N ASP A 409 -7.97 27.45 -0.97
CA ASP A 409 -7.59 28.82 -1.31
C ASP A 409 -6.80 28.75 -2.62
N SER A 410 -7.42 29.20 -3.70
CA SER A 410 -6.74 29.42 -4.96
C SER A 410 -5.76 30.55 -4.70
N SER A 411 -4.56 30.22 -4.25
CA SER A 411 -3.42 31.12 -4.39
C SER A 411 -3.28 31.36 -5.89
N ASP A 412 -3.70 32.55 -6.28
CA ASP A 412 -3.47 33.15 -7.58
C ASP A 412 -1.98 32.98 -7.87
N LEU A 413 -1.66 32.05 -8.78
CA LEU A 413 -0.31 31.91 -9.30
C LEU A 413 -0.07 33.18 -10.13
N GLY A 414 0.45 34.20 -9.46
CA GLY A 414 0.87 35.45 -10.08
C GLY A 414 1.71 35.16 -11.32
N GLU A 415 1.44 35.92 -12.37
CA GLU A 415 2.07 35.84 -13.68
C GLU A 415 3.56 35.51 -13.57
N LEU A 416 3.96 34.44 -14.25
CA LEU A 416 5.36 34.09 -14.44
C LEU A 416 6.07 35.28 -15.11
N PRO A 417 7.19 35.77 -14.57
CA PRO A 417 7.95 36.84 -15.22
C PRO A 417 8.54 36.32 -16.53
N ASP A 418 8.35 37.11 -17.59
CA ASP A 418 8.88 36.85 -18.93
C ASP A 418 10.39 36.54 -18.90
N ALA A 419 10.77 35.49 -19.63
CA ALA A 419 12.16 35.11 -19.82
C ALA A 419 12.95 36.25 -20.50
N PRO A 420 14.16 36.61 -20.02
CA PRO A 420 14.96 37.61 -20.68
C PRO A 420 15.38 37.11 -22.05
N ALA A 421 15.09 37.93 -23.07
CA ALA A 421 15.52 37.70 -24.44
C ALA A 421 17.05 37.57 -24.51
N ALA A 422 17.52 36.52 -25.17
CA ALA A 422 18.92 36.35 -25.53
C ALA A 422 19.38 37.51 -26.42
N ALA A 423 20.44 38.19 -26.00
CA ALA A 423 21.30 39.03 -26.82
C ALA A 423 22.76 38.73 -26.48
#